data_AF-A0A6P5WVR2-F1
#
_entry.id   AF-A0A6P5WVR2-F1
#
_cell.length_a   1.000
_cell.length_b   1.000
_cell.length_c   1.000
_cell.angle_alpha   90.00
_cell.angle_beta   90.00
_cell.angle_gamma   90.00
#
_symmetry.space_group_name_H-M   'P 1'
#
loop_
_entity.id
_entity.type
_entity.pdbx_description
1 polymer ?
#
loop_
_entity_poly.entity_id
_entity_poly.type
_entity_poly.pdbx_seq_one_letter_code
_entity_poly.pdbx_strand_id
1 'polypeptide(L)'
;MRLFSKETGGRSRGGVYSVDVDCLDPAFAPGVSHIEPGGLSFRDVLNILHNLQGNLVGADVVEFNPQRDTVDGMTAMVAAKLVRELVAKMSK
;
A
#
# COMPACT_ATOMS: atom_id res chain seq x y z
N MET A 1 -1.42 -7.03 0.16
CA MET A 1 -1.19 -6.25 -1.08
C MET A 1 -1.71 -7.02 -2.29
N ARG A 2 -2.63 -6.44 -3.06
CA ARG A 2 -3.16 -7.08 -4.28
C ARG A 2 -2.77 -6.25 -5.50
N LEU A 3 -2.18 -6.93 -6.48
CA LEU A 3 -1.82 -6.35 -7.77
C LEU A 3 -2.92 -6.67 -8.78
N PHE A 4 -3.61 -5.65 -9.28
CA PHE A 4 -4.61 -5.81 -10.32
C PHE A 4 -4.12 -5.13 -11.62
N SER A 5 -3.75 -5.94 -12.61
CA SER A 5 -3.61 -5.46 -13.99
C SER A 5 -4.92 -5.70 -14.72
N LYS A 6 -5.68 -4.64 -15.00
CA LYS A 6 -6.92 -4.75 -15.79
C LYS A 6 -6.61 -4.55 -17.26
N GLU A 7 -6.45 -5.63 -18.02
CA GLU A 7 -6.34 -5.56 -19.48
C GLU A 7 -7.70 -5.22 -20.09
N THR A 8 -7.80 -4.04 -20.72
CA THR A 8 -8.89 -3.70 -21.64
C THR A 8 -8.26 -3.52 -23.01
N GLY A 9 -8.78 -4.25 -24.00
CA GLY A 9 -8.08 -4.57 -25.26
C GLY A 9 -7.36 -3.40 -25.95
N GLY A 10 -6.14 -3.70 -26.43
CA GLY A 10 -5.56 -3.08 -27.62
C GLY A 10 -4.37 -2.12 -27.47
N ARG A 11 -4.01 -1.64 -26.28
CA ARG A 11 -2.80 -0.81 -26.06
C ARG A 11 -2.32 -1.01 -24.62
N SER A 12 -1.00 -1.15 -24.41
CA SER A 12 -0.39 -1.32 -23.08
C SER A 12 -0.77 -0.15 -22.15
N ARG A 13 -1.85 -0.33 -21.38
CA ARG A 13 -2.32 0.63 -20.38
C ARG A 13 -1.82 0.17 -19.02
N GLY A 14 -1.32 1.11 -18.22
CA GLY A 14 -0.68 0.82 -16.95
C GLY A 14 -1.59 0.13 -15.94
N GLY A 15 -0.99 -0.36 -14.85
CA GLY A 15 -1.67 -1.09 -13.79
C GLY A 15 -2.24 -0.20 -12.69
N VAL A 16 -3.20 -0.74 -11.93
CA VAL A 16 -3.75 -0.11 -10.71
C VAL A 16 -3.32 -0.93 -9.49
N TYR A 17 -2.89 -0.25 -8.43
CA TYR A 17 -2.24 -0.90 -7.29
C TYR A 17 -3.02 -0.66 -6.01
N SER A 18 -3.42 -1.74 -5.35
CA SER A 18 -4.16 -1.67 -4.10
C SER A 18 -3.29 -2.15 -2.95
N VAL A 19 -3.04 -1.26 -2.00
CA VAL A 19 -2.25 -1.55 -0.80
C VAL A 19 -3.19 -1.63 0.39
N ASP A 20 -3.53 -2.85 0.75
CA ASP A 20 -4.10 -3.15 2.05
C ASP A 20 -3.07 -2.91 3.14
N VAL A 21 -3.38 -2.05 4.12
CA VAL A 21 -2.46 -1.72 5.22
C VAL A 21 -2.20 -2.96 6.10
N ASP A 22 -3.12 -3.92 6.16
CA ASP A 22 -2.97 -5.14 6.95
C ASP A 22 -1.93 -6.14 6.42
N CYS A 23 -1.38 -5.89 5.22
CA CYS A 23 -0.29 -6.71 4.71
C CYS A 23 1.05 -6.46 5.43
N LEU A 24 1.12 -5.37 6.19
CA LEU A 24 2.22 -5.08 7.08
C LEU A 24 2.07 -5.89 8.37
N ASP A 25 3.19 -6.32 8.93
CA ASP A 25 3.15 -6.91 10.27
C ASP A 25 2.52 -5.91 11.26
N PRO A 26 1.66 -6.37 12.19
CA PRO A 26 1.03 -5.51 13.19
C PRO A 26 2.01 -4.70 14.04
N ALA A 27 3.29 -5.12 14.14
CA ALA A 27 4.34 -4.33 14.75
C ALA A 27 4.60 -2.98 14.04
N PHE A 28 4.29 -2.88 12.74
CA PHE A 28 4.41 -1.67 11.94
C PHE A 28 3.06 -0.99 11.68
N ALA A 29 1.97 -1.74 11.61
CA ALA A 29 0.63 -1.22 11.31
C ALA A 29 -0.45 -1.83 12.23
N PRO A 30 -0.47 -1.48 13.54
CA PRO A 30 -1.46 -2.03 14.47
C PRO A 30 -2.89 -1.52 14.21
N GLY A 31 -3.04 -0.36 13.56
CA GLY A 31 -4.31 0.31 13.28
C GLY A 31 -5.07 -0.28 12.09
N VAL A 32 -5.37 -1.57 12.17
CA VAL A 32 -6.12 -2.34 11.17
C VAL A 32 -7.18 -3.20 11.85
N SER A 33 -8.23 -3.57 11.11
CA SER A 33 -9.32 -4.39 11.64
C SER A 33 -8.89 -5.85 11.88
N HIS A 34 -8.05 -6.40 11.01
CA HIS A 34 -7.58 -7.79 11.05
C HIS A 34 -6.09 -7.82 11.40
N ILE A 35 -5.78 -8.44 12.55
CA ILE A 35 -4.39 -8.57 13.03
C ILE A 35 -3.84 -9.91 12.56
N GLU A 36 -2.88 -9.88 11.64
CA GLU A 36 -2.23 -11.06 11.07
C GLU A 36 -0.70 -11.02 11.31
N PRO A 37 -0.18 -11.70 12.35
CA PRO A 37 1.26 -11.73 12.62
C PRO A 37 2.08 -12.42 11.52
N GLY A 38 3.33 -11.98 11.33
CA GLY A 38 4.23 -12.50 10.29
C GLY A 38 4.07 -11.77 8.95
N GLY A 39 3.54 -10.56 8.99
CA GLY A 39 3.37 -9.71 7.82
C GLY A 39 4.67 -9.08 7.31
N LEU A 40 4.57 -8.23 6.30
CA LEU A 40 5.72 -7.54 5.71
C LEU A 40 6.23 -6.43 6.63
N SER A 41 7.54 -6.15 6.60
CA SER A 41 8.03 -4.89 7.16
C SER A 41 7.65 -3.73 6.24
N PHE A 42 7.61 -2.51 6.79
CA PHE A 42 7.39 -1.32 5.97
C PHE A 42 8.44 -1.19 4.86
N ARG A 43 9.68 -1.62 5.12
CA ARG A 43 10.77 -1.55 4.14
C ARG A 43 10.57 -2.54 2.99
N ASP A 44 10.00 -3.71 3.25
CA ASP A 44 9.69 -4.70 2.21
C ASP A 44 8.67 -4.15 1.22
N VAL A 45 7.61 -3.50 1.73
CA VAL A 45 6.60 -2.85 0.88
C VAL A 45 7.22 -1.74 0.03
N LEU A 46 8.08 -0.89 0.61
CA LEU A 46 8.79 0.13 -0.17
C LEU A 46 9.67 -0.47 -1.26
N ASN A 47 10.41 -1.54 -0.95
CA ASN A 47 11.25 -2.23 -1.92
C ASN A 47 10.40 -2.78 -3.08
N ILE A 48 9.22 -3.36 -2.80
CA ILE A 48 8.29 -3.84 -3.83
C ILE A 48 7.80 -2.66 -4.69
N LEU A 49 7.31 -1.58 -4.07
CA LEU A 49 6.78 -0.40 -4.77
C LEU A 49 7.83 0.29 -5.64
N HIS A 50 9.07 0.41 -5.15
CA HIS A 50 10.14 1.08 -5.88
C HIS A 50 10.63 0.26 -7.07
N ASN A 51 10.74 -1.06 -6.91
CA ASN A 51 11.19 -1.99 -7.97
C ASN A 51 10.09 -2.37 -8.97
N LEU A 52 8.87 -1.95 -8.71
CA LEU A 52 7.76 -2.18 -9.60
C LEU A 52 8.00 -1.60 -10.99
N GLN A 53 7.81 -2.43 -12.01
CA GLN A 53 7.95 -2.04 -13.42
C GLN A 53 6.60 -1.79 -14.07
N GLY A 54 6.59 -0.97 -15.11
CA GLY A 54 5.39 -0.61 -15.86
C GLY A 54 4.77 0.71 -15.41
N ASN A 55 3.81 1.18 -16.20
CA ASN A 55 3.11 2.42 -15.95
C ASN A 55 2.09 2.23 -14.81
N LEU A 56 2.08 3.13 -13.84
CA LEU A 56 1.16 3.13 -12.70
C LEU A 56 0.06 4.18 -12.96
N VAL A 57 -1.15 3.74 -13.32
CA VAL A 57 -2.25 4.65 -13.69
C VAL A 57 -3.21 4.98 -12.56
N GLY A 58 -3.10 4.26 -11.44
CA GLY A 58 -3.92 4.49 -10.26
C GLY A 58 -3.44 3.67 -9.07
N ALA A 59 -3.80 4.11 -7.88
CA ALA A 59 -3.57 3.35 -6.66
C ALA A 59 -4.58 3.69 -5.57
N ASP A 60 -4.76 2.76 -4.63
CA ASP A 60 -5.52 2.96 -3.40
C ASP A 60 -4.74 2.39 -2.20
N VAL A 61 -5.03 2.95 -1.02
CA VAL A 61 -4.56 2.48 0.28
C VAL A 61 -5.78 2.23 1.15
N VAL A 62 -5.98 1.00 1.61
CA VAL A 62 -7.23 0.53 2.23
C VAL A 62 -6.98 -0.13 3.59
N GLU A 63 -8.06 -0.41 4.33
CA GLU A 63 -8.07 -1.09 5.65
C GLU A 63 -7.34 -0.40 6.82
N PHE A 64 -6.90 0.85 6.64
CA PHE A 64 -6.54 1.67 7.80
C PHE A 64 -7.78 1.91 8.68
N ASN A 65 -7.68 1.55 9.96
CA ASN A 65 -8.71 1.74 10.96
C ASN A 65 -8.23 2.69 12.08
N PRO A 66 -8.63 3.98 12.07
CA PRO A 66 -8.19 4.96 13.07
C PRO A 66 -8.57 4.60 14.50
N GLN A 67 -9.67 3.86 14.71
CA GLN A 67 -10.13 3.48 16.04
C GLN A 67 -9.25 2.42 16.70
N ARG A 68 -8.42 1.73 15.90
CA ARG A 68 -7.50 0.68 16.36
C ARG A 68 -6.04 1.12 16.33
N ASP A 69 -5.78 2.35 15.90
CA ASP A 69 -4.43 2.88 15.86
C ASP A 69 -3.91 3.23 17.27
N THR A 70 -2.60 3.35 17.37
CA THR A 70 -1.93 3.87 18.56
C THR A 70 -2.38 5.31 18.87
N VAL A 71 -2.21 5.72 20.13
CA VAL A 71 -2.57 7.08 20.59
C VAL A 71 -1.86 8.19 19.80
N ASP A 72 -0.66 7.91 19.28
CA ASP A 72 0.15 8.86 18.50
C ASP A 72 -0.12 8.77 16.98
N GLY A 73 -1.02 7.90 16.53
CA GLY A 73 -1.38 7.78 15.11
C GLY A 73 -0.29 7.13 14.24
N MET A 74 0.44 6.15 14.78
CA MET A 74 1.51 5.44 14.07
C MET A 74 1.06 4.87 12.71
N THR A 75 -0.08 4.20 12.66
CA THR A 75 -0.58 3.58 11.42
C THR A 75 -1.09 4.62 10.45
N ALA A 76 -1.64 5.72 10.93
CA ALA A 76 -1.98 6.87 10.10
C ALA A 76 -0.74 7.42 9.36
N MET A 77 0.41 7.52 10.05
CA MET A 77 1.67 7.94 9.44
C MET A 77 2.20 6.92 8.43
N VAL A 78 2.03 5.63 8.70
CA VAL A 78 2.35 4.53 7.77
C VAL A 78 1.51 4.64 6.50
N ALA A 79 0.19 4.75 6.63
CA ALA A 79 -0.73 4.91 5.49
C ALA A 79 -0.43 6.18 4.69
N ALA A 80 -0.21 7.32 5.35
CA ALA A 80 0.15 8.58 4.70
C ALA A 80 1.47 8.46 3.91
N LYS A 81 2.46 7.74 4.45
CA LYS A 81 3.72 7.51 3.75
C LYS A 81 3.55 6.58 2.55
N LEU A 82 2.72 5.53 2.64
CA LEU A 82 2.38 4.69 1.47
C LEU A 82 1.76 5.53 0.35
N VAL A 83 0.77 6.38 0.67
CA VAL A 83 0.17 7.30 -0.31
C VAL A 83 1.24 8.19 -0.95
N ARG A 84 2.15 8.76 -0.15
CA ARG A 84 3.21 9.64 -0.67
C ARG A 84 4.13 8.92 -1.66
N GLU A 85 4.51 7.68 -1.36
CA GLU A 85 5.39 6.89 -2.23
C GLU A 85 4.68 6.43 -3.50
N LEU A 86 3.39 6.09 -3.42
CA LEU A 86 2.55 5.78 -4.58
C LEU A 86 2.42 7.00 -5.51
N VAL A 87 2.11 8.17 -4.97
CA VAL A 87 2.02 9.42 -5.75
C VAL A 87 3.37 9.77 -6.39
N ALA A 88 4.48 9.60 -5.66
CA ALA A 88 5.82 9.82 -6.21
C ALA A 88 6.17 8.85 -7.34
N LYS A 89 5.65 7.62 -7.31
CA LYS A 89 5.80 6.63 -8.38
C LYS A 89 4.91 6.94 -9.59
N MET A 90 3.70 7.45 -9.37
CA MET A 90 2.74 7.86 -10.42
C MET A 90 3.13 9.14 -11.16
N SER A 91 3.83 10.05 -10.47
CA SER A 91 4.15 11.39 -10.99
C SER A 91 5.41 11.41 -11.88
N LYS A 92 5.89 10.25 -12.30
CA LYS A 92 7.03 10.06 -13.20
C LYS A 92 6.56 9.46 -14.51
#